data_AF-A0A2E9V800-F1
#
_entry.id   AF-A0A2E9V800-F1
#
_cell.length_a   1.000
_cell.length_b   1.000
_cell.length_c   1.000
_cell.angle_alpha   90.00
_cell.angle_beta   90.00
_cell.angle_gamma   90.00
#
_symmetry.space_group_name_H-M   'P 1'
#
loop_
_entity.id
_entity.type
_entity.pdbx_description
1 polymer ?
#
loop_
_entity_poly.entity_id
_entity_poly.type
_entity_poly.pdbx_seq_one_letter_code
_entity_poly.pdbx_strand_id
1 'polypeptide(L)'
;MLSAPLTGCFADSENTPGEGDLEVGIASMEGGFFQNMELSASSPMSVFIPYLIIEDGNNYVQNSTIVDLEKGDSVTLSILAPPRTENMVVIIGEFGRDFWPIRDQGESWMT
;
A
#
# COMPACT_ATOMS: atom_id res chain seq x y z
N MET A 1 18.77 22.79 -36.97
CA MET A 1 17.99 22.84 -35.71
C MET A 1 17.69 21.40 -35.33
N LEU A 2 18.11 20.99 -34.14
CA LEU A 2 18.09 19.60 -33.67
C LEU A 2 16.64 19.12 -33.43
N SER A 3 16.24 18.08 -34.14
CA SER A 3 15.06 17.27 -33.84
C SER A 3 15.45 16.19 -32.83
N ALA A 4 15.07 16.37 -31.57
CA ALA A 4 15.19 15.32 -30.56
C ALA A 4 14.06 14.28 -30.78
N PRO A 5 14.36 12.97 -30.81
CA PRO A 5 13.32 11.96 -30.77
C PRO A 5 12.69 11.96 -29.38
N LEU A 6 11.39 12.29 -29.29
CA LEU A 6 10.57 11.93 -28.13
C LEU A 6 10.36 10.42 -28.14
N THR A 7 11.38 9.67 -27.71
CA THR A 7 11.22 8.31 -27.22
C THR A 7 10.66 8.42 -25.80
N GLY A 8 9.37 8.74 -25.72
CA GLY A 8 8.61 8.48 -24.50
C GLY A 8 8.48 6.97 -24.36
N CYS A 9 8.90 6.44 -23.21
CA CYS A 9 8.63 5.07 -22.84
C CYS A 9 7.11 4.91 -22.72
N PHE A 10 6.44 4.45 -23.77
CA PHE A 10 5.12 3.86 -23.66
C PHE A 10 5.33 2.46 -23.08
N ALA A 11 5.56 2.39 -21.77
CA ALA A 11 5.33 1.15 -21.05
C ALA A 11 3.83 0.93 -21.09
N ASP A 12 3.39 -0.08 -21.82
CA ASP A 12 2.02 -0.55 -21.78
C ASP A 12 1.68 -0.83 -20.32
N SER A 13 0.67 -0.13 -19.80
CA SER A 13 0.17 -0.28 -18.42
C SER A 13 -0.57 -1.62 -18.22
N GLU A 14 -0.38 -2.60 -19.09
CA GLU A 14 -1.14 -3.86 -19.10
C GLU A 14 -0.84 -4.75 -17.88
N ASN A 15 0.24 -4.49 -17.14
CA ASN A 15 0.60 -5.23 -15.92
C ASN A 15 0.57 -4.39 -14.63
N THR A 16 0.11 -3.14 -14.69
CA THR A 16 -0.02 -2.32 -13.47
C THR A 16 -1.35 -2.64 -12.79
N PRO A 17 -1.35 -3.05 -11.51
CA PRO A 17 -2.60 -3.33 -10.78
C PRO A 17 -3.45 -2.07 -10.64
N GLY A 18 -4.77 -2.24 -10.82
CA GLY A 18 -5.76 -1.19 -10.67
C GLY A 18 -6.32 -1.11 -9.25
N GLU A 19 -7.02 0.00 -8.95
CA GLU A 19 -7.67 0.21 -7.64
C GLU A 19 -8.70 -0.88 -7.29
N GLY A 20 -9.37 -1.45 -8.29
CA GLY A 20 -10.34 -2.54 -8.10
C GLY A 20 -9.71 -3.91 -7.90
N ASP A 21 -8.39 -4.03 -8.03
CA ASP A 21 -7.68 -5.31 -7.87
C ASP A 21 -7.30 -5.61 -6.42
N LEU A 22 -7.40 -4.62 -5.53
CA LEU A 22 -7.16 -4.77 -4.10
C LEU A 22 -8.46 -4.58 -3.32
N GLU A 23 -8.87 -5.59 -2.56
CA GLU A 23 -9.94 -5.50 -1.59
C GLU A 23 -9.35 -5.28 -0.19
N VAL A 24 -9.87 -4.28 0.52
CA VAL A 24 -9.43 -3.92 1.89
C VAL A 24 -10.57 -4.24 2.86
N GLY A 25 -10.43 -5.34 3.58
CA GLY A 25 -11.39 -5.82 4.58
C GLY A 25 -11.06 -5.30 5.98
N ILE A 26 -11.94 -4.50 6.58
CA ILE A 26 -11.78 -3.97 7.94
C ILE A 26 -13.10 -4.06 8.68
N ALA A 27 -13.07 -4.62 9.90
CA ALA A 27 -14.28 -4.75 10.73
C ALA A 27 -14.70 -3.40 11.37
N SER A 28 -13.73 -2.62 11.84
CA SER A 28 -13.91 -1.29 12.44
C SER A 28 -12.66 -0.44 12.19
N MET A 29 -12.83 0.88 12.05
CA MET A 29 -11.71 1.80 11.88
C MET A 29 -11.73 2.86 12.98
N GLU A 30 -11.18 2.50 14.14
CA GLU A 30 -11.02 3.39 15.29
C GLU A 30 -9.59 3.95 15.33
N GLY A 31 -9.47 5.28 15.26
CA GLY A 31 -8.18 5.94 15.32
C GLY A 31 -7.45 5.69 16.65
N GLY A 32 -6.16 5.38 16.59
CA GLY A 32 -5.32 5.17 17.79
C GLY A 32 -5.38 3.77 18.39
N PHE A 33 -6.05 2.82 17.74
CA PHE A 33 -6.06 1.41 18.13
C PHE A 33 -5.56 0.51 16.99
N PHE A 34 -4.78 -0.52 17.35
CA PHE A 34 -4.39 -1.57 16.42
C PHE A 34 -5.58 -2.45 16.09
N GLN A 35 -5.85 -2.61 14.80
CA GLN A 35 -7.00 -3.33 14.28
C GLN A 35 -6.56 -4.21 13.12
N ASN A 36 -7.24 -5.35 12.97
CA ASN A 36 -6.96 -6.28 11.89
C ASN A 36 -7.55 -5.75 10.58
N MET A 37 -6.71 -5.68 9.57
CA MET A 37 -7.05 -5.34 8.20
C MET A 37 -6.62 -6.48 7.31
N GLU A 38 -7.58 -7.01 6.57
CA GLU A 38 -7.38 -8.00 5.54
C GLU A 38 -7.14 -7.29 4.20
N LEU A 39 -6.13 -7.75 3.46
CA LEU A 39 -5.80 -7.27 2.13
C LEU A 39 -5.84 -8.46 1.19
N SER A 40 -6.75 -8.41 0.21
CA SER A 40 -6.97 -9.49 -0.76
C SER A 40 -6.74 -9.00 -2.18
N ALA A 41 -5.92 -9.71 -2.95
CA ALA A 41 -5.53 -9.28 -4.30
C ALA A 41 -6.16 -10.16 -5.39
N SER A 42 -6.75 -9.56 -6.42
CA SER A 42 -7.28 -10.25 -7.61
C SER A 42 -6.28 -10.31 -8.78
N SER A 43 -5.15 -9.60 -8.65
CA SER A 43 -4.03 -9.54 -9.58
C SER A 43 -2.70 -9.43 -8.79
N PRO A 44 -1.56 -9.94 -9.29
CA PRO A 44 -0.29 -9.82 -8.57
C PRO A 44 0.11 -8.36 -8.35
N MET A 45 0.44 -8.00 -7.12
CA MET A 45 0.82 -6.63 -6.76
C MET A 45 1.68 -6.57 -5.51
N SER A 46 2.33 -5.42 -5.33
CA SER A 46 2.89 -5.04 -4.04
C SER A 46 2.02 -3.95 -3.41
N VAL A 47 1.79 -4.03 -2.12
CA VAL A 47 1.02 -3.05 -1.34
C VAL A 47 1.91 -2.41 -0.29
N PHE A 48 2.13 -1.11 -0.41
CA PHE A 48 2.82 -0.32 0.58
C PHE A 48 1.85 0.26 1.60
N ILE A 49 2.16 0.04 2.87
CA ILE A 49 1.34 0.38 4.02
C ILE A 49 2.14 1.36 4.87
N PRO A 50 1.87 2.68 4.80
CA PRO A 50 2.65 3.69 5.49
C PRO A 50 2.20 3.90 6.95
N TYR A 51 2.00 2.82 7.70
CA TYR A 51 1.45 2.84 9.05
C TYR A 51 2.23 1.96 10.04
N LEU A 52 1.99 2.18 11.33
CA LEU A 52 2.50 1.29 12.36
C LEU A 52 1.75 -0.03 12.30
N ILE A 53 2.49 -1.13 12.27
CA ILE A 53 1.94 -2.49 12.28
C ILE A 53 2.59 -3.34 13.37
N ILE A 54 1.80 -4.24 13.96
CA ILE A 54 2.31 -5.26 14.87
C ILE A 54 2.65 -6.51 14.07
N GLU A 55 3.89 -6.98 14.19
CA GLU A 55 4.32 -8.24 13.63
C GLU A 55 3.72 -9.42 14.41
N ASP A 56 3.12 -10.36 13.68
CA ASP A 56 2.51 -11.53 14.29
C ASP A 56 3.60 -12.42 14.93
N GLY A 57 3.37 -12.85 16.17
CA GLY A 57 4.25 -13.76 16.90
C GLY A 57 5.31 -13.12 17.82
N ASN A 58 5.62 -11.82 17.73
CA ASN A 58 6.62 -11.19 18.61
C ASN A 58 6.22 -9.84 19.24
N ASN A 59 5.06 -9.29 18.90
CA ASN A 59 4.56 -7.98 19.39
C ASN A 59 5.47 -6.79 19.08
N TYR A 60 6.40 -6.90 18.14
CA TYR A 60 7.17 -5.74 17.69
C TYR A 60 6.33 -4.84 16.81
N VAL A 61 6.52 -3.54 16.99
CA VAL A 61 5.88 -2.51 16.20
C VAL A 61 6.89 -2.02 15.18
N GLN A 62 6.55 -2.13 13.91
CA GLN A 62 7.35 -1.58 12.82
C GLN A 62 6.61 -0.44 12.12
N ASN A 63 7.39 0.53 11.62
CA ASN A 63 6.86 1.65 10.87
C ASN A 63 6.93 1.33 9.38
N SER A 64 5.75 1.19 8.81
CA SER A 64 5.52 0.85 7.41
C SER A 64 5.96 -0.57 7.04
N THR A 65 5.36 -1.10 5.98
CA THR A 65 5.81 -2.34 5.34
C THR A 65 5.38 -2.37 3.87
N ILE A 66 5.96 -3.30 3.14
CA ILE A 66 5.51 -3.70 1.82
C ILE A 66 5.07 -5.16 1.93
N VAL A 67 3.91 -5.48 1.38
CA VAL A 67 3.48 -6.87 1.20
C VAL A 67 3.35 -7.17 -0.28
N ASP A 68 4.00 -8.23 -0.71
CA ASP A 68 3.84 -8.79 -2.05
C ASP A 68 2.72 -9.83 -2.00
N LEU A 69 1.70 -9.65 -2.85
CA LEU A 69 0.53 -10.53 -2.96
C LEU A 69 0.48 -11.09 -4.37
N GLU A 70 0.46 -12.41 -4.51
CA GLU A 70 0.14 -13.06 -5.77
C GLU A 70 -1.38 -12.99 -6.03
N LYS A 71 -1.80 -13.42 -7.22
CA LYS A 71 -3.21 -13.44 -7.58
C LYS A 71 -3.99 -14.42 -6.68
N GLY A 72 -4.97 -13.89 -5.96
CA GLY A 72 -5.82 -14.65 -5.06
C GLY A 72 -5.27 -14.74 -3.63
N ASP A 73 -4.12 -14.13 -3.35
CA ASP A 73 -3.56 -14.08 -2.00
C ASP A 73 -4.36 -13.13 -1.10
N SER A 74 -4.39 -13.47 0.18
CA SER A 74 -4.90 -12.62 1.26
C SER A 74 -3.93 -12.63 2.42
N VAL A 75 -3.71 -11.46 3.02
CA VAL A 75 -2.96 -11.31 4.27
C VAL A 75 -3.80 -10.52 5.27
N THR A 76 -3.70 -10.84 6.55
CA THR A 76 -4.24 -10.02 7.63
C THR A 76 -3.10 -9.37 8.40
N LEU A 77 -3.18 -8.06 8.58
CA LEU A 77 -2.19 -7.26 9.31
C LEU A 77 -2.87 -6.49 10.45
N SER A 78 -2.19 -6.36 11.58
CA SER A 78 -2.63 -5.51 12.68
C SER A 78 -2.06 -4.11 12.51
N ILE A 79 -2.89 -3.17 12.05
CA ILE A 79 -2.49 -1.80 11.68
C ILE A 79 -3.06 -0.80 12.69
N LEU A 80 -2.25 0.21 13.07
CA LEU A 80 -2.71 1.35 13.85
C LEU A 80 -3.38 2.37 12.93
N ALA A 81 -4.71 2.45 12.99
CA ALA A 81 -5.45 3.45 12.22
C ALA A 81 -5.06 4.87 12.66
N PRO A 82 -4.87 5.81 11.71
CA PRO A 82 -4.41 7.15 12.03
C PRO A 82 -5.45 7.94 12.86
N PRO A 83 -5.07 8.52 14.02
CA PRO A 83 -6.04 9.07 14.98
C PRO A 83 -6.62 10.45 14.64
N ARG A 84 -6.13 11.11 13.58
CA ARG A 84 -6.47 12.51 13.25
C ARG A 84 -6.95 12.72 11.82
N THR A 85 -7.39 11.66 11.14
CA THR A 85 -7.92 11.72 9.76
C THR A 85 -9.03 10.69 9.61
N GLU A 86 -9.97 11.00 8.73
CA GLU A 86 -11.06 10.10 8.34
C GLU A 86 -10.67 9.14 7.21
N ASN A 87 -9.49 9.36 6.62
CA ASN A 87 -8.97 8.60 5.50
C ASN A 87 -7.70 7.85 5.87
N MET A 88 -7.58 6.65 5.31
CA MET A 88 -6.39 5.82 5.33
C MET A 88 -6.02 5.49 3.88
N VAL A 89 -4.73 5.45 3.60
CA VAL A 89 -4.17 5.32 2.26
C VAL A 89 -3.22 4.14 2.27
N VAL A 90 -3.50 3.17 1.40
CA VAL A 90 -2.55 2.15 0.97
C VAL A 90 -2.16 2.45 -0.46
N ILE A 91 -0.91 2.16 -0.83
CA ILE A 91 -0.40 2.45 -2.16
C ILE A 91 -0.11 1.11 -2.84
N ILE A 92 -0.69 0.90 -4.02
CA ILE A 92 -0.46 -0.30 -4.82
C ILE A 92 0.55 -0.03 -5.93
N GLY A 93 1.24 -1.07 -6.36
CA GLY A 93 2.20 -1.04 -7.45
C GLY A 93 2.48 -2.42 -8.00
N GLU A 94 3.27 -2.46 -9.07
CA GLU A 94 3.72 -3.72 -9.67
C GLU A 94 4.33 -4.66 -8.63
N PHE A 95 4.10 -5.95 -8.80
CA PHE A 95 4.64 -6.98 -7.92
C PHE A 95 6.18 -6.90 -7.86
N GLY A 96 6.74 -6.94 -6.65
CA GLY A 96 8.17 -6.80 -6.39
C GLY A 96 8.69 -5.37 -6.55
N ARG A 97 7.84 -4.34 -6.45
CA ARG A 97 8.26 -2.94 -6.53
C ARG A 97 9.13 -2.55 -5.33
N ASP A 98 10.36 -2.11 -5.62
CA ASP A 98 11.31 -1.67 -4.58
C ASP A 98 11.14 -0.19 -4.17
N PHE A 99 10.77 0.69 -5.10
CA PHE A 99 10.81 2.14 -4.88
C PHE A 99 9.43 2.74 -4.63
N TRP A 100 9.19 3.18 -3.39
CA TRP A 100 7.94 3.76 -2.94
C TRP A 100 8.09 5.23 -2.59
N PRO A 101 7.05 6.06 -2.80
CA PRO A 101 7.04 7.40 -2.25
C PRO A 101 7.07 7.31 -0.72
N ILE A 102 8.02 7.99 -0.09
CA ILE A 102 8.10 8.14 1.37
C ILE A 102 7.83 9.61 1.67
N ARG A 103 7.00 9.87 2.68
CA ARG A 103 6.69 11.21 3.19
C ARG A 103 7.24 11.39 4.59
N ASP A 104 7.49 12.64 4.97
CA ASP A 104 7.87 12.97 6.34
C ASP A 104 6.69 12.77 7.30
N GLN A 105 6.98 12.52 8.59
CA GLN A 105 5.96 12.21 9.61
C GLN A 105 4.88 13.30 9.80
N GLY A 106 5.16 14.54 9.37
CA GLY A 106 4.22 15.66 9.45
C GLY A 106 3.40 15.87 8.19
N GLU A 107 3.66 15.12 7.11
CA GLU A 107 2.99 15.28 5.83
C GLU A 107 1.80 14.32 5.71
N SER A 108 0.65 14.87 5.30
CA SER A 108 -0.55 14.08 5.03
C SER A 108 -0.49 13.50 3.61
N TRP A 109 -1.08 12.32 3.42
CA TRP A 109 -1.26 11.71 2.10
C TRP A 109 -2.42 12.32 1.28
N MET A 110 -3.24 13.16 1.91
CA MET A 110 -4.43 13.78 1.30
C MET A 110 -4.21 15.23 0.83
N THR A 111 -2.99 15.76 0.96
CA THR A 111 -2.61 17.15 0.60
C THR A 111 -1.46 17.21 -0.39
#